data_AF-A0A2N3ASZ7-F1
#
_entry.id   AF-A0A2N3ASZ7-F1
#
_cell.length_a   1.000
_cell.length_b   1.000
_cell.length_c   1.000
_cell.angle_alpha   90.00
_cell.angle_beta   90.00
_cell.angle_gamma   90.00
#
_symmetry.space_group_name_H-M   'P 1'
#
loop_
_entity.id
_entity.type
_entity.pdbx_description
1 polymer ?
#
loop_
_entity_poly.entity_id
_entity_poly.type
_entity_poly.pdbx_seq_one_letter_code
_entity_poly.pdbx_strand_id
1 'polypeptide(L)'
;MSIAALALFAGPALADVKAGVDAWTAGDFTRAVAEWQGPAAAGDADAVFNLAQAYRLGRGVEADNARARQLYEEAARLGHIKAADNYGLM
;
A
#
# COMPACT_ATOMS: atom_id res chain seq x y z
N MET A 1 24.61 5.28 -29.26
CA MET A 1 24.49 3.91 -28.72
C MET A 1 23.71 4.02 -27.43
N SER A 2 22.45 3.58 -27.47
CA SER A 2 21.47 3.74 -26.39
C SER A 2 21.86 2.93 -25.16
N ILE A 3 21.75 3.58 -24.01
CA ILE A 3 21.98 3.00 -22.69
C ILE A 3 20.75 2.13 -22.38
N ALA A 4 20.87 0.82 -22.51
CA ALA A 4 19.90 -0.12 -21.95
C ALA A 4 20.41 -0.57 -20.58
N ALA A 5 20.11 0.22 -19.55
CA ALA A 5 20.31 -0.20 -18.16
C ALA A 5 19.22 -1.22 -17.82
N LEU A 6 19.51 -2.50 -18.05
CA LEU A 6 18.71 -3.60 -17.56
C LEU A 6 18.97 -3.74 -16.05
N ALA A 7 18.25 -2.94 -15.26
CA ALA A 7 18.25 -3.09 -13.81
C ALA A 7 17.32 -4.26 -13.46
N LEU A 8 17.85 -5.48 -13.50
CA LEU A 8 17.29 -6.62 -12.79
C LEU A 8 17.49 -6.39 -11.28
N PHE A 9 16.63 -5.60 -10.66
CA PHE A 9 16.49 -5.62 -9.20
C PHE A 9 15.60 -6.80 -8.82
N ALA A 10 16.22 -7.97 -8.68
CA ALA A 10 15.64 -9.08 -7.93
C ALA A 10 16.26 -9.08 -6.52
N GLY A 11 15.51 -8.59 -5.53
CA GLY A 11 15.76 -8.72 -4.09
C GLY A 11 15.42 -7.45 -3.28
N PRO A 12 14.95 -7.53 -2.02
CA PRO A 12 14.64 -8.70 -1.20
C PRO A 12 13.14 -9.04 -1.24
N ALA A 13 12.76 -10.18 -0.65
CA ALA A 13 11.36 -10.51 -0.38
C ALA A 13 10.66 -9.27 0.21
N LEU A 14 9.55 -8.87 -0.41
CA LEU A 14 8.64 -7.83 0.08
C LEU A 14 8.55 -8.00 1.60
N ALA A 15 8.90 -6.96 2.36
CA ALA A 15 8.60 -6.95 3.78
C ALA A 15 7.12 -7.38 3.88
N ASP A 16 6.88 -8.51 4.53
CA ASP A 16 5.67 -9.28 4.26
C ASP A 16 4.45 -8.44 4.66
N VAL A 17 3.69 -7.96 3.66
CA VAL A 17 2.46 -7.20 3.86
C VAL A 17 1.52 -7.93 4.82
N LYS A 18 1.65 -9.26 4.88
CA LYS A 18 0.97 -10.13 5.82
C LYS A 18 1.15 -9.73 7.28
N ALA A 19 2.30 -9.23 7.72
CA ALA A 19 2.46 -8.81 9.12
C ALA A 19 1.45 -7.71 9.49
N GLY A 20 1.26 -6.74 8.59
CA GLY A 20 0.23 -5.72 8.76
C GLY A 20 -1.20 -6.28 8.62
N VAL A 21 -1.43 -7.24 7.72
CA VAL A 21 -2.74 -7.91 7.57
C VAL A 21 -3.11 -8.73 8.81
N ASP A 22 -2.14 -9.44 9.40
CA ASP A 22 -2.31 -10.21 10.63
C ASP A 22 -2.64 -9.26 11.79
N ALA A 23 -1.91 -8.15 11.93
CA ALA A 23 -2.18 -7.13 12.93
C ALA A 23 -3.57 -6.50 12.74
N TRP A 24 -3.95 -6.18 11.51
CA TRP A 24 -5.28 -5.65 11.17
C TRP A 24 -6.40 -6.61 11.55
N THR A 25 -6.22 -7.90 11.27
CA THR A 25 -7.18 -8.96 11.61
C THR A 25 -7.31 -9.15 13.12
N ALA A 26 -6.21 -8.95 13.86
CA ALA A 26 -6.20 -8.93 15.31
C ALA A 26 -6.79 -7.64 15.94
N GLY A 27 -7.11 -6.63 15.13
CA GLY A 27 -7.61 -5.33 15.59
C GLY A 27 -6.52 -4.37 16.05
N ASP A 28 -5.24 -4.73 15.92
CA ASP A 28 -4.10 -3.85 16.21
C ASP A 28 -3.78 -2.99 14.99
N PHE A 29 -4.64 -1.99 14.76
CA PHE A 29 -4.57 -1.14 13.58
C PHE A 29 -3.33 -0.23 13.56
N THR A 30 -2.85 0.22 14.71
CA THR A 30 -1.64 1.05 14.79
C THR A 30 -0.42 0.25 14.34
N ARG A 31 -0.30 -1.00 14.79
CA ARG A 31 0.75 -1.88 14.30
C ARG A 31 0.57 -2.19 12.83
N ALA A 32 -0.64 -2.47 12.36
CA ALA A 32 -0.91 -2.73 10.95
C ALA A 32 -0.38 -1.61 10.04
N VAL A 33 -0.69 -0.35 10.39
CA VAL A 33 -0.18 0.83 9.68
C VAL A 33 1.34 0.87 9.70
N ALA A 34 1.97 0.67 10.86
CA ALA A 34 3.43 0.70 10.98
C ALA A 34 4.10 -0.36 10.09
N GLU A 35 3.59 -1.59 10.09
CA GLU A 35 4.11 -2.69 9.27
C GLU A 35 3.95 -2.42 7.76
N TRP A 36 2.89 -1.70 7.34
CA TRP A 36 2.68 -1.35 5.93
C TRP A 36 3.49 -0.15 5.44
N GLN A 37 4.05 0.70 6.31
CA GLN A 37 4.83 1.87 5.89
C GLN A 37 6.09 1.48 5.08
N GLY A 38 6.80 0.45 5.50
CA GLY A 38 8.01 -0.03 4.82
C GLY A 38 7.73 -0.58 3.41
N PRO A 39 6.85 -1.58 3.26
CA PRO A 39 6.48 -2.12 1.95
C PRO A 39 5.86 -1.07 1.03
N ALA A 40 5.01 -0.17 1.56
CA ALA A 40 4.43 0.92 0.78
C ALA A 40 5.51 1.86 0.24
N ALA A 41 6.50 2.24 1.06
CA ALA A 41 7.64 3.04 0.61
C ALA A 41 8.52 2.31 -0.42
N ALA A 42 8.50 0.97 -0.43
CA ALA A 42 9.18 0.14 -1.43
C ALA A 42 8.34 -0.08 -2.72
N GLY A 43 7.13 0.49 -2.80
CA GLY A 43 6.25 0.38 -3.97
C GLY A 43 5.37 -0.88 -3.99
N ASP A 44 5.19 -1.56 -2.86
CA ASP A 44 4.25 -2.66 -2.76
C ASP A 44 2.79 -2.16 -2.87
N ALA A 45 2.11 -2.60 -3.92
CA ALA A 45 0.78 -2.11 -4.25
C ALA A 45 -0.30 -2.51 -3.22
N ASP A 46 -0.16 -3.67 -2.58
CA ASP A 46 -1.08 -4.15 -1.54
C ASP A 46 -0.92 -3.32 -0.25
N ALA A 47 0.32 -2.99 0.12
CA ALA A 47 0.59 -2.15 1.30
C ALA A 47 0.10 -0.72 1.12
N VAL A 48 0.30 -0.12 -0.06
CA VAL A 48 -0.23 1.21 -0.38
C VAL A 48 -1.77 1.20 -0.31
N PHE A 49 -2.42 0.16 -0.86
CA PHE A 49 -3.87 -0.02 -0.76
C PHE A 49 -4.35 -0.15 0.70
N ASN A 50 -3.65 -0.92 1.51
CA ASN A 50 -4.00 -1.12 2.92
C ASN A 50 -3.84 0.17 3.75
N LEU A 51 -2.81 0.98 3.49
CA LEU A 51 -2.69 2.31 4.09
C LEU A 51 -3.83 3.24 3.66
N ALA A 52 -4.23 3.19 2.39
CA ALA A 52 -5.39 3.96 1.92
C ALA A 52 -6.68 3.57 2.67
N GLN A 53 -6.87 2.28 2.96
CA GLN A 53 -7.99 1.81 3.79
C GLN A 53 -7.89 2.30 5.23
N ALA A 54 -6.70 2.29 5.82
CA ALA A 54 -6.45 2.80 7.16
C ALA A 54 -6.84 4.28 7.29
N TYR A 55 -6.39 5.12 6.35
CA TYR A 55 -6.75 6.55 6.30
C TYR A 55 -8.24 6.77 6.00
N ARG A 56 -8.85 5.98 5.11
CA ARG A 56 -10.29 6.11 4.83
C ARG A 56 -11.14 5.79 6.06
N LEU A 57 -10.73 4.80 6.85
CA LEU A 57 -11.48 4.29 8.01
C LEU A 57 -11.08 4.96 9.32
N GLY A 58 -10.01 5.74 9.37
CA GLY A 58 -9.44 6.27 10.62
C GLY A 58 -8.97 5.18 11.57
N ARG A 59 -8.37 4.10 11.04
CA ARG A 59 -7.92 2.94 11.83
C ARG A 59 -6.40 2.94 11.95
N GLY A 60 -5.90 3.09 13.17
CA GLY A 60 -4.46 3.18 13.43
C GLY A 60 -3.83 4.52 13.01
N VAL A 61 -4.60 5.38 12.34
CA VAL A 61 -4.27 6.75 11.92
C VAL A 61 -5.53 7.61 12.00
N GLU A 62 -5.36 8.93 12.04
CA GLU A 62 -6.49 9.85 11.86
C GLU A 62 -7.09 9.68 10.47
N ALA A 63 -8.43 9.78 10.39
CA ALA A 63 -9.12 9.64 9.12
C ALA A 63 -8.76 10.80 8.18
N ASP A 64 -8.32 10.48 6.97
CA ASP A 64 -8.03 11.46 5.92
C ASP A 64 -8.45 10.90 4.57
N ASN A 65 -9.63 11.30 4.12
CA ASN A 65 -10.19 10.86 2.84
C ASN A 65 -9.41 11.41 1.63
N ALA A 66 -8.79 12.59 1.75
CA ALA A 66 -7.99 13.15 0.67
C ALA A 66 -6.71 12.33 0.49
N ARG A 67 -6.03 12.02 1.60
CA ARG A 67 -4.85 11.15 1.59
C ARG A 67 -5.18 9.73 1.14
N ALA A 68 -6.30 9.16 1.58
CA ALA A 68 -6.75 7.85 1.14
C ALA A 68 -6.93 7.79 -0.40
N ARG A 69 -7.56 8.81 -1.01
CA ARG A 69 -7.70 8.92 -2.47
C ARG A 69 -6.39 9.10 -3.22
N GLN A 70 -5.38 9.72 -2.63
CA GLN A 70 -4.05 9.74 -3.27
C GLN A 70 -3.40 8.36 -3.22
N LEU A 71 -3.51 7.69 -2.07
CA LEU A 71 -2.89 6.39 -1.87
C LEU A 71 -3.53 5.28 -2.70
N TYR A 72 -4.86 5.19 -2.81
CA TYR A 72 -5.34 4.15 -3.73
C TYR A 72 -4.85 4.45 -5.18
N GLU A 73 -4.64 5.71 -5.59
CA GLU A 73 -4.39 6.08 -7.00
C GLU A 73 -3.00 5.60 -7.36
N GLU A 74 -2.10 5.82 -6.42
CA GLU A 74 -0.79 5.21 -6.39
C GLU A 74 -0.86 3.68 -6.41
N ALA A 75 -1.69 3.04 -5.57
CA ALA A 75 -1.84 1.59 -5.57
C ALA A 75 -2.34 1.04 -6.93
N ALA A 76 -3.30 1.73 -7.57
CA ALA A 76 -3.81 1.36 -8.90
C ALA A 76 -2.72 1.52 -9.97
N ARG A 77 -1.94 2.60 -9.92
CA ARG A 77 -0.79 2.82 -10.82
C ARG A 77 0.31 1.77 -10.63
N LEU A 78 0.47 1.25 -9.41
CA LEU A 78 1.37 0.14 -9.07
C LEU A 78 0.81 -1.25 -9.43
N GLY A 79 -0.42 -1.33 -9.95
CA GLY A 79 -1.02 -2.56 -10.44
C GLY A 79 -1.95 -3.28 -9.44
N HIS A 80 -2.35 -2.64 -8.34
CA HIS A 80 -3.31 -3.23 -7.40
C HIS A 80 -4.71 -3.30 -8.01
N ILE A 81 -5.17 -4.52 -8.33
CA ILE A 81 -6.40 -4.76 -9.10
C ILE A 81 -7.63 -4.13 -8.42
N LYS A 82 -7.81 -4.34 -7.10
CA LYS A 82 -8.96 -3.76 -6.38
C LYS A 82 -8.87 -2.24 -6.22
N ALA A 83 -7.67 -1.67 -6.34
CA ALA A 83 -7.51 -0.23 -6.28
C ALA A 83 -8.02 0.37 -7.58
N ALA A 84 -7.66 -0.22 -8.73
CA ALA A 84 -8.15 0.20 -10.04
C ALA A 84 -9.68 0.18 -10.14
N ASP A 85 -10.33 -0.86 -9.58
CA ASP A 85 -11.79 -0.95 -9.50
C ASP A 85 -12.38 0.17 -8.60
N ASN A 86 -11.72 0.48 -7.48
CA ASN A 86 -12.14 1.57 -6.59
C ASN A 86 -11.89 2.97 -7.19
N TYR A 87 -10.90 3.17 -8.07
CA TYR A 87 -10.71 4.44 -8.81
C TYR A 87 -11.75 4.65 -9.88
N GLY A 88 -12.13 3.61 -10.61
CA GLY A 88 -13.15 3.71 -11.65
C GLY A 88 -14.53 4.12 -11.11
N LEU A 89 -14.72 4.08 -9.79
CA LEU A 89 -15.99 4.33 -9.09
C LEU A 89 -15.97 5.54 -8.14
N MET A 90 -14.83 6.20 -7.91
CA MET A 90 -14.70 7.43 -7.11
C MET A 90 -14.70 8.68 -7.97
#